data_AF-A0A8J6HGE5-F1
#
_entry.id   AF-A0A8J6HGE5-F1
#
_cell.length_a   1.000
_cell.length_b   1.000
_cell.length_c   1.000
_cell.angle_alpha   90.00
_cell.angle_beta   90.00
_cell.angle_gamma   90.00
#
_symmetry.space_group_name_H-M   'P 1'
#
loop_
_entity.id
_entity.type
_entity.pdbx_description
1 polymer ?
#
loop_
_entity_poly.entity_id
_entity_poly.type
_entity_poly.pdbx_seq_one_letter_code
_entity_poly.pdbx_strand_id
1 'polypeptide(L)'
;MQVNVAGIRRNLKNFAHNYSDAQKKVREATSNDPWGPSSTIMAEIADLTYNVVAFSEIMQMVWKRLNDHGRNWRHVYKALVLLEYLIKTGSEKVGQQCKENIFAIQTLKDFQHLEEGEFERFVKRVME
;
A
#
# COMPACT_ATOMS: atom_id res chain seq x y z
N MET A 1 2.10 25.97 -15.99
CA MET A 1 1.24 24.81 -15.67
C MET A 1 2.05 23.55 -15.95
N GLN A 2 2.65 22.93 -14.92
CA GLN A 2 3.39 21.68 -15.14
C GLN A 2 2.39 20.58 -15.45
N VAL A 3 2.41 20.09 -16.69
CA VAL A 3 1.62 18.94 -17.09
C VAL A 3 2.21 17.72 -16.37
N ASN A 4 1.45 17.11 -15.47
CA ASN A 4 1.88 15.90 -14.76
C ASN A 4 1.83 14.69 -15.71
N VAL A 5 2.85 14.56 -16.56
CA VAL A 5 3.01 13.48 -17.54
C VAL A 5 3.00 12.10 -16.87
N ALA A 6 3.44 12.01 -15.61
CA ALA A 6 3.41 10.77 -14.83
C ALA A 6 1.97 10.35 -14.48
N GLY A 7 1.10 11.30 -14.10
CA GLY A 7 -0.33 11.06 -13.88
C GLY A 7 -1.06 10.60 -15.15
N ILE A 8 -0.76 11.22 -16.29
CA ILE A 8 -1.35 10.85 -17.59
C ILE A 8 -0.93 9.43 -18.01
N ARG A 9 0.36 9.10 -17.90
CA ARG A 9 0.87 7.73 -18.18
C ARG A 9 0.25 6.68 -17.26
N ARG A 10 -0.03 7.04 -16.00
CA ARG A 10 -0.68 6.16 -15.02
C ARG A 10 -2.13 5.87 -15.41
N ASN A 11 -2.89 6.89 -15.81
CA ASN A 11 -4.26 6.75 -16.29
C ASN A 11 -4.35 5.86 -17.54
N LEU A 12 -3.43 6.03 -18.48
CA LEU A 12 -3.37 5.20 -19.69
C LEU A 12 -3.09 3.71 -19.36
N LYS A 13 -2.14 3.44 -18.47
CA LYS A 13 -1.86 2.08 -17.98
C LYS A 13 -3.03 1.49 -17.20
N ASN A 14 -3.77 2.31 -16.45
CA ASN A 14 -4.92 1.84 -15.70
C ASN A 14 -6.07 1.42 -16.61
N PHE A 15 -6.30 2.16 -17.69
CA PHE A 15 -7.28 1.83 -18.71
C PHE A 15 -6.90 0.55 -19.48
N ALA A 16 -5.64 0.43 -19.89
CA ALA A 16 -5.14 -0.74 -20.63
C ALA A 16 -5.18 -2.06 -19.83
N HIS A 17 -5.08 -2.00 -18.49
CA HIS A 17 -5.10 -3.17 -17.62
C HIS A 17 -6.47 -3.46 -16.97
N ASN A 18 -7.50 -2.66 -17.27
CA ASN A 18 -8.84 -2.74 -16.66
C ASN A 18 -8.83 -2.87 -15.14
N TYR A 19 -8.01 -2.06 -14.46
CA TYR A 19 -7.97 -2.07 -12.99
C TYR A 19 -9.30 -1.58 -12.40
N SER A 20 -9.72 -2.21 -11.31
CA SER A 20 -10.85 -1.73 -10.51
C SER A 20 -10.53 -0.38 -9.87
N ASP A 21 -11.56 0.31 -9.40
CA ASP A 21 -11.37 1.61 -8.73
C ASP A 21 -10.60 1.46 -7.41
N ALA A 22 -10.79 0.35 -6.70
CA ALA A 22 -10.01 0.01 -5.50
C ALA A 22 -8.51 -0.15 -5.85
N GLN A 23 -8.19 -0.88 -6.93
CA GLN A 23 -6.82 -1.05 -7.40
C GLN A 23 -6.19 0.27 -7.86
N LYS A 24 -6.95 1.14 -8.53
CA LYS A 24 -6.47 2.47 -8.95
C LYS A 24 -6.08 3.31 -7.73
N LYS A 25 -6.92 3.35 -6.69
CA LYS A 25 -6.64 4.09 -5.45
C LYS A 25 -5.39 3.58 -4.75
N VAL A 26 -5.22 2.26 -4.61
CA VAL A 26 -3.99 1.69 -4.02
C VAL A 26 -2.76 2.04 -4.86
N ARG A 27 -2.85 1.96 -6.19
CA ARG A 27 -1.73 2.33 -7.08
C ARG A 27 -1.35 3.81 -6.99
N GLU A 28 -2.33 4.67 -6.75
CA GLU A 28 -2.12 6.10 -6.54
C GLU A 28 -1.48 6.37 -5.17
N ALA A 29 -2.02 5.79 -4.09
CA ALA A 29 -1.47 5.90 -2.74
C ALA A 29 -0.02 5.38 -2.66
N THR A 30 0.30 4.33 -3.43
CA THR A 30 1.62 3.69 -3.48
C THR A 30 2.45 4.13 -4.69
N SER A 31 2.20 5.32 -5.25
CA SER A 31 2.97 5.81 -6.40
C SER A 31 4.44 6.10 -6.07
N ASN A 32 5.30 6.19 -7.09
CA ASN A 32 6.71 6.60 -6.91
C ASN A 32 6.90 8.13 -6.77
N ASP A 33 5.82 8.89 -6.56
CA ASP A 33 5.91 10.33 -6.35
C ASP A 33 6.67 10.61 -5.02
N PRO A 34 7.38 11.74 -4.85
CA PRO A 34 8.26 11.93 -3.68
C PRO A 34 7.53 12.21 -2.36
N TRP A 35 6.21 12.49 -2.39
CA TRP A 35 5.38 12.73 -1.20
C TRP A 35 4.58 11.50 -0.78
N GLY A 36 4.25 11.37 0.50
CA GLY A 36 3.42 10.27 1.03
C GLY A 36 1.96 10.28 0.52
N PRO A 37 1.22 9.18 0.71
CA PRO A 37 -0.22 9.15 0.41
C PRO A 37 -0.97 10.17 1.27
N SER A 38 -2.00 10.81 0.68
CA SER A 38 -2.86 11.73 1.45
C SER A 38 -3.75 10.95 2.43
N SER A 39 -4.11 11.54 3.56
CA SER A 39 -5.03 10.92 4.51
C SER A 39 -6.38 10.60 3.88
N THR A 40 -6.85 11.45 2.95
CA THR A 40 -8.10 11.23 2.21
C THR A 40 -8.08 9.94 1.41
N ILE A 41 -7.02 9.68 0.62
CA ILE A 41 -6.98 8.46 -0.19
C ILE A 41 -6.84 7.21 0.69
N MET A 42 -6.11 7.31 1.81
CA MET A 42 -5.99 6.20 2.77
C MET A 42 -7.32 5.88 3.44
N ALA A 43 -8.10 6.91 3.83
CA ALA A 43 -9.42 6.74 4.40
C ALA A 43 -10.39 6.07 3.42
N GLU A 44 -10.41 6.53 2.16
CA GLU A 44 -11.25 5.91 1.13
C GLU A 44 -10.89 4.44 0.87
N ILE A 45 -9.59 4.10 0.88
CA ILE A 45 -9.16 2.70 0.74
C ILE A 45 -9.58 1.90 1.99
N ALA A 46 -9.46 2.47 3.19
CA ALA A 46 -9.87 1.83 4.43
C ALA A 46 -11.36 1.47 4.40
N ASP A 47 -12.23 2.39 3.98
CA ASP A 47 -13.66 2.12 3.84
C ASP A 47 -13.94 0.99 2.84
N LEU A 48 -13.19 0.94 1.74
CA LEU A 48 -13.32 -0.11 0.73
C LEU A 48 -12.91 -1.50 1.25
N THR A 49 -12.10 -1.60 2.30
CA THR A 49 -11.71 -2.91 2.87
C THR A 49 -12.87 -3.68 3.49
N TYR A 50 -14.01 -3.05 3.77
CA TYR A 50 -15.22 -3.74 4.24
C TYR A 50 -15.96 -4.48 3.12
N ASN A 51 -15.73 -4.13 1.86
CA ASN A 51 -16.25 -4.88 0.72
C ASN A 51 -15.32 -6.07 0.40
N VAL A 52 -15.88 -7.28 0.34
CA VAL A 52 -15.09 -8.52 0.19
C VAL A 52 -14.29 -8.57 -1.12
N VAL A 53 -14.87 -8.10 -2.23
CA VAL A 53 -14.20 -8.09 -3.54
C VAL A 53 -13.08 -7.06 -3.54
N ALA A 54 -13.39 -5.82 -3.14
CA ALA A 54 -12.41 -4.74 -3.07
C ALA A 54 -11.28 -5.06 -2.08
N PHE A 55 -11.57 -5.71 -0.95
CA PHE A 55 -10.58 -6.16 0.02
C PHE A 55 -9.52 -7.04 -0.63
N SER A 56 -9.94 -8.08 -1.37
CA SER A 56 -9.03 -9.00 -2.04
C SER A 56 -8.12 -8.26 -3.03
N GLU A 57 -8.71 -7.35 -3.82
CA GLU A 57 -7.98 -6.55 -4.80
C GLU A 57 -7.00 -5.55 -4.16
N ILE A 58 -7.41 -4.91 -3.06
CA ILE A 58 -6.58 -3.97 -2.29
C ILE A 58 -5.38 -4.71 -1.72
N MET A 59 -5.62 -5.80 -0.99
CA MET A 59 -4.56 -6.55 -0.32
C MET A 59 -3.61 -7.17 -1.33
N GLN A 60 -4.11 -7.73 -2.44
CA GLN A 60 -3.26 -8.24 -3.52
C GLN A 60 -2.33 -7.15 -4.09
N MET A 61 -2.84 -5.93 -4.30
CA MET A 61 -2.03 -4.83 -4.79
C MET A 61 -1.01 -4.36 -3.74
N VAL A 62 -1.38 -4.29 -2.46
CA VAL A 62 -0.46 -3.95 -1.37
C VAL A 62 0.68 -4.96 -1.30
N TRP A 63 0.39 -6.27 -1.29
CA TRP A 63 1.42 -7.32 -1.28
C TRP A 63 2.33 -7.25 -2.51
N LYS A 64 1.77 -6.95 -3.68
CA LYS A 64 2.58 -6.71 -4.88
C LYS A 64 3.56 -5.56 -4.70
N ARG A 65 3.13 -4.46 -4.08
CA ARG A 65 3.95 -3.27 -3.82
C ARG A 65 5.01 -3.50 -2.76
N LEU A 66 4.72 -4.29 -1.74
CA LEU A 66 5.68 -4.68 -0.71
C LEU A 66 6.83 -5.53 -1.29
N ASN A 67 6.57 -6.27 -2.36
CA ASN A 67 7.57 -7.05 -3.09
C ASN A 67 8.26 -6.27 -4.23
N ASP A 68 8.08 -4.95 -4.35
CA ASP A 68 8.86 -4.16 -5.31
C ASP A 68 10.32 -4.00 -4.83
N HIS A 69 11.26 -3.78 -5.75
CA HIS A 69 12.70 -3.69 -5.44
C HIS A 69 13.41 -2.55 -6.19
N GLY A 70 14.65 -2.26 -5.78
CA GLY A 70 15.54 -1.33 -6.48
C GLY A 70 14.98 0.10 -6.61
N ARG A 71 14.85 0.59 -7.85
CA ARG A 71 14.40 1.98 -8.13
C ARG A 71 12.96 2.28 -7.71
N ASN A 72 12.19 1.25 -7.36
CA ASN A 72 10.79 1.35 -6.95
C ASN A 72 10.62 1.35 -5.42
N TRP A 73 11.67 1.67 -4.66
CA TRP A 73 11.63 1.57 -3.20
C TRP A 73 10.49 2.37 -2.54
N ARG A 74 10.06 3.49 -3.14
CA ARG A 74 8.92 4.28 -2.64
C ARG A 74 7.59 3.52 -2.70
N HIS A 75 7.44 2.57 -3.62
CA HIS A 75 6.28 1.69 -3.65
C HIS A 75 6.19 0.85 -2.38
N VAL A 76 7.32 0.27 -1.96
CA VAL A 76 7.43 -0.55 -0.74
C VAL A 76 7.15 0.31 0.48
N TYR A 77 7.85 1.44 0.62
CA TYR A 77 7.69 2.35 1.75
C TYR A 77 6.23 2.83 1.89
N LYS A 78 5.63 3.33 0.81
CA LYS A 78 4.24 3.82 0.87
C LYS A 78 3.22 2.70 1.03
N ALA A 79 3.52 1.48 0.58
CA ALA A 79 2.68 0.33 0.84
C ALA A 79 2.68 -0.04 2.33
N LEU A 80 3.82 0.08 3.03
CA LEU A 80 3.87 -0.07 4.49
C LEU A 80 3.09 1.03 5.20
N VAL A 81 3.24 2.29 4.78
CA VAL A 81 2.46 3.41 5.34
C VAL A 81 0.96 3.18 5.17
N LEU A 82 0.53 2.79 3.97
CA LEU A 82 -0.87 2.47 3.70
C LEU A 82 -1.33 1.28 4.55
N LEU A 83 -0.54 0.20 4.60
CA LEU A 83 -0.90 -1.00 5.38
C LEU A 83 -1.03 -0.68 6.87
N GLU A 84 -0.17 0.18 7.42
CA GLU A 84 -0.28 0.64 8.80
C GLU A 84 -1.61 1.35 9.06
N TYR A 85 -2.00 2.23 8.15
CA TYR A 85 -3.27 2.94 8.25
C TYR A 85 -4.44 1.95 8.20
N LEU A 86 -4.42 1.01 7.25
CA LEU A 86 -5.47 0.01 7.08
C LEU A 86 -5.61 -0.92 8.29
N ILE A 87 -4.52 -1.30 8.95
CA ILE A 87 -4.57 -2.08 10.18
C ILE A 87 -5.31 -1.32 11.30
N LYS A 88 -5.14 0.00 11.37
CA LYS A 88 -5.73 0.83 12.43
C LYS A 88 -7.18 1.23 12.18
N THR A 89 -7.55 1.43 10.91
CA THR A 89 -8.84 2.07 10.57
C THR A 89 -9.69 1.27 9.59
N GLY A 90 -9.15 0.21 8.98
CA GLY A 90 -9.86 -0.63 8.04
C GLY A 90 -10.56 -1.81 8.72
N SER A 91 -11.00 -2.75 7.88
CA SER A 91 -11.56 -4.03 8.31
C SER A 91 -10.55 -4.86 9.11
N GLU A 92 -11.02 -5.54 10.17
CA GLU A 92 -10.20 -6.45 11.00
C GLU A 92 -9.49 -7.54 10.18
N LYS A 93 -10.06 -7.89 9.00
CA LYS A 93 -9.46 -8.83 8.05
C LYS A 93 -8.06 -8.41 7.59
N VAL A 94 -7.75 -7.10 7.57
CA VAL A 94 -6.42 -6.59 7.22
C VAL A 94 -5.41 -7.10 8.25
N GLY A 95 -5.69 -6.88 9.53
CA GLY A 95 -4.84 -7.33 10.64
C GLY A 95 -4.66 -8.85 10.63
N GLN A 96 -5.74 -9.60 10.43
CA GLN A 96 -5.70 -11.06 10.34
C GLN A 96 -4.78 -11.55 9.21
N GLN A 97 -4.94 -11.00 8.00
CA GLN A 97 -4.09 -11.38 6.87
C GLN A 97 -2.62 -10.99 7.09
N CYS A 98 -2.35 -9.86 7.74
CA CYS A 98 -0.98 -9.47 8.11
C CYS A 98 -0.36 -10.44 9.11
N LYS A 99 -1.11 -10.88 10.13
CA LYS A 99 -0.66 -11.88 11.11
C LYS A 99 -0.34 -13.22 10.43
N GLU A 100 -1.19 -13.66 9.49
CA GLU A 100 -0.96 -14.88 8.70
C GLU A 100 0.29 -14.80 7.80
N ASN A 101 0.64 -13.60 7.33
CA ASN A 101 1.78 -13.36 6.43
C ASN A 101 2.94 -12.65 7.11
N ILE A 102 3.07 -12.77 8.44
CA ILE A 102 4.03 -11.98 9.23
C ILE A 102 5.48 -12.18 8.77
N PHE A 103 5.84 -13.38 8.31
CA PHE A 103 7.19 -13.66 7.81
C PHE A 103 7.52 -12.84 6.57
N ALA A 104 6.56 -12.66 5.64
CA ALA A 104 6.76 -11.83 4.46
C ALA A 104 6.89 -10.33 4.80
N ILE A 105 6.29 -9.90 5.92
CA ILE A 105 6.51 -8.55 6.45
C ILE A 105 7.91 -8.46 7.07
N GLN A 106 8.33 -9.47 7.84
CA GLN A 106 9.63 -9.49 8.53
C GLN A 106 10.82 -9.46 7.56
N THR A 107 10.71 -10.00 6.35
CA THR A 107 11.79 -9.89 5.34
C THR A 107 12.05 -8.46 4.89
N LEU A 108 11.12 -7.53 5.14
CA LEU A 108 11.30 -6.10 4.83
C LEU A 108 12.19 -5.39 5.86
N LYS A 109 12.66 -6.06 6.92
CA LYS A 109 13.64 -5.51 7.88
C LYS A 109 14.95 -5.11 7.21
N ASP A 110 15.39 -5.90 6.24
CA ASP A 110 16.65 -5.67 5.52
C ASP A 110 16.50 -4.60 4.43
N PHE A 111 15.31 -4.00 4.31
CA PHE A 111 15.05 -2.97 3.33
C PHE A 111 15.63 -1.62 3.78
N GLN A 112 16.80 -1.29 3.23
CA GLN A 112 17.66 -0.14 3.58
C GLN A 112 17.01 1.26 3.56
N HIS A 113 15.77 1.40 3.10
CA HIS A 113 15.09 2.69 2.96
C HIS A 113 14.00 2.93 4.02
N LEU A 114 13.82 2.03 4.98
CA LEU A 114 12.97 2.25 6.16
C LEU A 114 13.86 2.61 7.35
N GLU A 115 13.44 3.60 8.14
CA GLU A 115 14.06 3.79 9.44
C GLU A 115 13.76 2.58 10.33
N GLU A 116 14.79 1.98 10.92
CA GLU A 116 14.70 0.75 11.72
C GLU A 116 13.60 0.84 12.79
N GLY A 117 13.47 2.00 13.46
CA GLY A 117 12.45 2.24 14.48
C GLY A 117 11.01 2.36 13.95
N GLU A 118 10.78 2.83 12.72
CA GLU A 118 9.43 2.88 12.13
C GLU A 118 8.94 1.47 11.82
N PHE A 119 9.83 0.63 11.29
CA PHE A 119 9.52 -0.75 10.96
C PHE A 119 9.21 -1.58 12.22
N GLU A 120 10.01 -1.46 13.28
CA GLU A 120 9.73 -2.16 14.54
C GLU A 120 8.37 -1.79 15.13
N ARG A 121 8.03 -0.50 15.12
CA ARG A 121 6.71 -0.01 15.54
C ARG A 121 5.58 -0.59 14.69
N PHE A 122 5.80 -0.71 13.38
CA PHE A 122 4.83 -1.34 12.48
C PHE A 122 4.61 -2.80 12.85
N VAL A 123 5.67 -3.60 12.98
CA VAL A 123 5.56 -5.02 13.32
C VAL A 123 4.90 -5.22 14.68
N LYS A 124 5.25 -4.41 15.69
CA LYS A 124 4.62 -4.50 17.02
C LYS A 124 3.10 -4.34 16.94
N ARG A 125 2.61 -3.37 16.17
CA ARG A 125 1.16 -3.17 15.95
C ARG A 125 0.48 -4.29 15.19
N VAL A 126 1.20 -4.99 14.31
CA VAL A 126 0.66 -6.17 13.61
C VAL A 126 0.51 -7.34 14.59
N MET A 127 1.37 -7.44 15.60
CA MET A 127 1.40 -8.59 16.52
C MET A 127 0.46 -8.46 17.72
N GLU A 128 0.17 -7.24 18.16
CA GLU A 128 -0.81 -6.93 19.20
C GLU A 128 -2.25 -7.12 18.72
#